data_AF-C3XZU7-F1
#
_entry.id   AF-C3XZU7-F1
#
_cell.length_a   1.000
_cell.length_b   1.000
_cell.length_c   1.000
_cell.angle_alpha   90.00
_cell.angle_beta   90.00
_cell.angle_gamma   90.00
#
_symmetry.space_group_name_H-M   'P 1'
#
loop_
_entity.id
_entity.type
_entity.pdbx_description
1 polymer ?
#
loop_
_entity_poly.entity_id
_entity_poly.type
_entity_poly.pdbx_seq_one_letter_code
_entity_poly.pdbx_strand_id
1 'polypeptide(L)'
;MAMVFTIVEAARDWINHNVTPDTPDEEKPQDQAEEEPSDFSDMLSSPVDPEVTNSRNTGGRWNFVIGLVGKPSAGKSTFFNAAMAQNQARTAAHPFTTIEPNFGTAYFSVPCPCAKMDHRCEAAYGHNYKGERLVPVLLKDVAGLVPGAADGKGRGNRFLNDLLDADVLIHIIDASGQTDENGEETTGYDPTKDVRWLNIEIHRWIYDNIMNKWESIVKRPLKLLDMFTGYHASRSTIQSAFTAAGIDTRKLVETLPGWDSKVLPKLVTEFTRIRFPMVLGLNKSDQPEADNNIQRIQEAYPNAATMPMSALSECKLQELQKENFLHYRYGEPSFLTDDEYLRPLSSTMVEELDRIQNNVLSKFGSTNVHNALNLAVSLKSPTFAFPVQDLDTLMSLDHRQKGEVPGVLKDCIVLRPGTTVGHLHTVLVHALELLKGTFVRAEAREINGDKRVVRKDEVIGPSNNVIKIMTSPKASHS
;
A
#
# COMPACT_ATOMS: atom_id res chain seq x y z
N MET A 1 -2.48 41.73 -4.75
CA MET A 1 -3.39 40.91 -5.59
C MET A 1 -2.79 40.59 -6.96
N ALA A 2 -2.38 41.57 -7.78
CA ALA A 2 -1.82 41.30 -9.12
C ALA A 2 -0.57 40.39 -9.11
N MET A 3 0.37 40.61 -8.18
CA MET A 3 1.62 39.83 -8.05
C MET A 3 1.38 38.38 -7.58
N VAL A 4 0.32 38.14 -6.79
CA VAL A 4 -0.07 36.79 -6.33
C VAL A 4 -0.72 36.02 -7.49
N PHE A 5 -1.50 36.70 -8.34
CA PHE A 5 -2.10 36.11 -9.53
C PHE A 5 -1.05 35.60 -10.52
N THR A 6 0.00 36.39 -10.78
CA THR A 6 1.09 36.00 -11.69
C THR A 6 1.90 34.81 -11.17
N ILE A 7 2.11 34.73 -9.85
CA ILE A 7 2.77 33.60 -9.19
C ILE A 7 1.92 32.33 -9.29
N VAL A 8 0.60 32.44 -9.11
CA VAL A 8 -0.33 31.30 -9.22
C VAL A 8 -0.41 30.77 -10.65
N GLU A 9 -0.46 31.64 -11.66
CA GLU A 9 -0.46 31.23 -13.07
C GLU A 9 0.85 30.55 -13.44
N ALA A 10 2.00 31.14 -13.09
CA ALA A 10 3.30 30.52 -13.33
C ALA A 10 3.46 29.17 -12.62
N ALA A 11 2.92 29.04 -11.39
CA ALA A 11 2.91 27.78 -10.66
C ALA A 11 2.01 26.74 -11.33
N ARG A 12 0.82 27.13 -11.82
CA ARG A 12 -0.09 26.22 -12.55
C ARG A 12 0.53 25.72 -13.84
N ASP A 13 1.21 26.58 -14.58
CA ASP A 13 1.96 26.19 -15.77
C ASP A 13 3.09 25.23 -15.40
N TRP A 14 3.82 25.49 -14.31
CA TRP A 14 4.84 24.57 -13.82
C TRP A 14 4.25 23.20 -13.47
N ILE A 15 3.14 23.16 -12.73
CA ILE A 15 2.45 21.93 -12.32
C ILE A 15 2.07 21.09 -13.53
N ASN A 16 1.49 21.71 -14.56
CA ASN A 16 1.06 20.99 -15.75
C ASN A 16 2.24 20.32 -16.47
N HIS A 17 3.44 20.89 -16.43
CA HIS A 17 4.58 20.38 -17.19
C HIS A 17 5.54 19.51 -16.38
N ASN A 18 5.51 19.58 -15.04
CA ASN A 18 6.54 18.96 -14.18
C ASN A 18 5.99 17.95 -13.16
N VAL A 19 4.66 17.80 -13.04
CA VAL A 19 4.07 16.78 -12.17
C VAL A 19 3.97 15.46 -12.91
N THR A 20 4.90 14.57 -12.58
CA THR A 20 5.00 13.21 -13.10
C THR A 20 5.01 12.23 -11.93
N PRO A 21 4.58 10.96 -12.14
CA PRO A 21 4.80 9.89 -11.16
C PRO A 21 6.30 9.57 -11.00
N ASP A 22 7.13 10.10 -11.89
CA ASP A 22 8.56 9.83 -12.01
C ASP A 22 9.34 11.15 -11.88
N THR A 23 9.94 11.35 -10.71
CA THR A 23 10.95 12.40 -10.49
C THR A 23 12.24 11.65 -10.16
N PRO A 24 13.35 11.89 -10.88
CA PRO A 24 14.61 11.21 -10.56
C PRO A 24 14.99 11.52 -9.11
N ASP A 25 15.34 10.48 -8.34
CA ASP A 25 16.03 10.68 -7.07
C ASP A 25 17.39 11.33 -7.43
N GLU A 26 17.49 12.67 -7.33
CA GLU A 26 18.79 13.34 -7.45
C GLU A 26 19.76 12.71 -6.42
N GLU A 27 20.97 12.40 -6.89
CA GLU A 27 22.01 11.71 -6.13
C GLU A 27 22.11 12.25 -4.70
N LYS A 28 21.93 11.36 -3.71
CA LYS A 28 22.24 11.65 -2.32
C LYS A 28 23.67 12.22 -2.26
N PRO A 29 23.89 13.41 -1.68
CA PRO A 29 25.24 13.90 -1.46
C PRO A 29 26.02 12.86 -0.65
N GLN A 30 27.19 12.48 -1.15
CA GLN A 30 28.10 11.56 -0.47
C GLN A 30 28.44 12.12 0.92
N ASP A 31 28.30 11.28 1.94
CA ASP A 31 28.71 11.56 3.32
C ASP A 31 30.17 12.02 3.34
N GLN A 32 30.39 13.32 3.56
CA GLN A 32 31.65 13.83 4.08
C GLN A 32 31.44 14.09 5.57
N ALA A 33 32.16 13.33 6.37
CA ALA A 33 32.21 13.48 7.81
C ALA A 33 32.80 14.85 8.16
N GLU A 34 32.01 15.69 8.83
CA GLU A 34 32.52 16.87 9.55
C GLU A 34 31.99 16.87 10.98
N GLU A 35 32.91 17.22 11.88
CA GLU A 35 32.84 17.09 13.34
C GLU A 35 31.74 17.94 13.98
N GLU A 36 31.05 17.38 14.98
CA GLU A 36 30.02 18.08 15.75
C GLU A 36 30.64 19.13 16.69
N PRO A 37 30.17 20.39 16.71
CA PRO A 37 30.41 21.28 17.83
C PRO A 37 29.44 20.96 18.98
N SER A 38 30.04 20.70 20.14
CA SER A 38 29.44 20.51 21.45
C SER A 38 28.74 21.78 21.94
N ASP A 39 27.44 21.89 21.71
CA ASP A 39 26.51 22.68 22.54
C ASP A 39 25.06 22.30 22.16
N PHE A 40 24.70 21.06 22.47
CA PHE A 40 23.39 20.47 22.15
C PHE A 40 22.73 19.76 23.36
N SER A 41 23.23 19.96 24.59
CA SER A 41 22.76 19.17 25.74
C SER A 41 21.45 19.63 26.38
N ASP A 42 21.04 20.90 26.22
CA ASP A 42 20.04 21.47 27.15
C ASP A 42 18.66 21.81 26.54
N MET A 43 18.40 21.45 25.27
CA MET A 43 17.04 21.54 24.69
C MET A 43 16.53 20.25 24.01
N LEU A 44 17.32 19.17 24.01
CA LEU A 44 16.94 17.85 23.48
C LEU A 44 16.85 16.74 24.55
N SER A 45 16.85 17.09 25.84
CA SER A 45 16.75 16.12 26.95
C SER A 45 15.29 15.70 27.27
N SER A 46 14.51 15.40 26.24
CA SER A 46 13.27 14.64 26.38
C SER A 46 13.36 13.43 25.46
N PRO A 47 13.20 12.18 25.96
CA PRO A 47 13.03 11.05 25.06
C PRO A 47 11.86 11.38 24.13
N VAL A 48 12.04 11.10 22.83
CA VAL A 48 10.97 11.23 21.84
C VAL A 48 9.82 10.33 22.28
N ASP A 49 8.82 10.92 22.93
CA ASP A 49 7.58 10.23 23.23
C ASP A 49 6.91 9.84 21.90
N PRO A 50 6.63 8.55 21.66
CA PRO A 50 5.94 8.10 20.46
C PRO A 50 4.43 8.37 20.52
N GLU A 51 3.95 9.17 21.47
CA GLU A 51 2.57 9.60 21.54
C GLU A 51 2.41 10.92 20.79
N VAL A 52 1.82 10.82 19.60
CA VAL A 52 0.67 11.61 19.12
C VAL A 52 0.59 11.38 17.61
N THR A 53 -0.11 10.30 17.23
CA THR A 53 -0.76 10.19 15.93
C THR A 53 -2.22 9.82 16.20
N ASN A 54 -3.10 10.81 16.09
CA ASN A 54 -4.54 10.62 16.18
C ASN A 54 -5.04 9.88 14.93
N SER A 55 -5.11 8.56 15.03
CA SER A 55 -6.19 7.74 14.48
C SER A 55 -6.23 6.45 15.29
N ARG A 56 -7.24 6.27 16.16
CA ARG A 56 -7.55 5.04 16.93
C ARG A 56 -6.32 4.23 17.37
N ASN A 57 -5.88 4.44 18.61
CA ASN A 57 -4.72 3.81 19.25
C ASN A 57 -4.68 2.27 19.11
N THR A 58 -4.13 1.74 18.00
CA THR A 58 -3.99 0.28 17.75
C THR A 58 -2.60 -0.25 18.14
N GLY A 59 -1.79 0.51 18.88
CA GLY A 59 -0.53 0.05 19.47
C GLY A 59 0.57 -0.38 18.49
N GLY A 60 0.46 -0.05 17.20
CA GLY A 60 1.42 -0.45 16.15
C GLY A 60 0.87 -1.42 15.10
N ARG A 61 -0.33 -2.00 15.33
CA ARG A 61 -1.03 -2.79 14.30
C ARG A 61 -1.40 -1.89 13.12
N TRP A 62 -1.06 -2.35 11.93
CA TRP A 62 -1.35 -1.65 10.70
C TRP A 62 -2.42 -2.38 9.91
N ASN A 63 -3.60 -1.77 9.80
CA ASN A 63 -4.58 -2.15 8.79
C ASN A 63 -4.14 -1.48 7.49
N PHE A 64 -3.29 -2.16 6.73
CA PHE A 64 -2.76 -1.61 5.48
C PHE A 64 -3.87 -1.51 4.44
N VAL A 65 -4.03 -0.32 3.84
CA VAL A 65 -5.09 -0.05 2.84
C VAL A 65 -4.47 0.23 1.48
N ILE A 66 -4.88 -0.54 0.47
CA ILE A 66 -4.60 -0.29 -0.93
C ILE A 66 -5.82 0.42 -1.54
N GLY A 67 -5.65 1.63 -2.06
CA GLY A 67 -6.70 2.38 -2.75
C GLY A 67 -6.67 2.12 -4.26
N LEU A 68 -7.79 1.73 -4.86
CA LEU A 68 -7.95 1.64 -6.30
C LEU A 68 -8.43 2.96 -6.87
N VAL A 69 -7.70 3.51 -7.83
CA VAL A 69 -8.00 4.79 -8.47
C VAL A 69 -7.93 4.66 -9.98
N GLY A 70 -8.56 5.58 -10.69
CA GLY A 70 -8.61 5.59 -12.15
C GLY A 70 -9.97 6.02 -12.67
N LYS A 71 -10.00 6.38 -13.96
CA LYS A 71 -11.19 6.84 -14.64
C LYS A 71 -12.30 5.77 -14.71
N PRO A 72 -13.56 6.15 -14.98
CA PRO A 72 -14.61 5.18 -15.29
C PRO A 72 -14.18 4.22 -16.43
N SER A 73 -14.71 2.99 -16.45
CA SER A 73 -14.45 2.00 -17.52
C SER A 73 -13.00 1.49 -17.68
N ALA A 74 -12.04 1.95 -16.87
CA ALA A 74 -10.67 1.39 -16.84
C ALA A 74 -10.59 -0.04 -16.27
N GLY A 75 -11.65 -0.51 -15.62
CA GLY A 75 -11.74 -1.85 -15.03
C GLY A 75 -11.43 -1.96 -13.54
N LYS A 76 -11.58 -0.86 -12.78
CA LYS A 76 -11.42 -0.83 -11.30
C LYS A 76 -12.26 -1.88 -10.58
N SER A 77 -13.57 -1.92 -10.83
CA SER A 77 -14.48 -2.86 -10.17
C SER A 77 -14.19 -4.31 -10.58
N THR A 78 -13.73 -4.53 -11.81
CA THR A 78 -13.26 -5.85 -12.26
C THR A 78 -12.02 -6.28 -11.50
N PHE A 79 -11.02 -5.39 -11.33
CA PHE A 79 -9.85 -5.65 -10.51
C PHE A 79 -10.23 -5.92 -9.05
N PHE A 80 -11.13 -5.11 -8.49
CA PHE A 80 -11.63 -5.29 -7.13
C PHE A 80 -12.23 -6.70 -6.95
N ASN A 81 -13.10 -7.13 -7.87
CA ASN A 81 -13.69 -8.47 -7.81
C ASN A 81 -12.64 -9.58 -7.97
N ALA A 82 -11.71 -9.44 -8.92
CA ALA A 82 -10.63 -10.40 -9.17
C ALA A 82 -9.71 -10.57 -7.94
N ALA A 83 -9.39 -9.47 -7.26
CA ALA A 83 -8.57 -9.48 -6.05
C ALA A 83 -9.28 -10.10 -4.84
N MET A 84 -10.61 -10.01 -4.81
CA MET A 84 -11.45 -10.39 -3.69
C MET A 84 -11.94 -11.84 -3.69
N ALA A 85 -11.95 -12.51 -4.85
CA ALA A 85 -12.59 -13.80 -5.02
C ALA A 85 -12.05 -14.90 -4.09
N GLN A 86 -10.79 -14.80 -3.64
CA GLN A 86 -10.23 -15.72 -2.64
C GLN A 86 -10.99 -15.75 -1.31
N ASN A 87 -11.70 -14.67 -0.94
CA ASN A 87 -12.50 -14.66 0.29
C ASN A 87 -13.76 -15.51 0.18
N GLN A 88 -14.40 -15.54 -0.99
CA GLN A 88 -15.70 -16.22 -1.14
C GLN A 88 -15.58 -17.72 -0.91
N ALA A 89 -14.41 -18.31 -1.23
CA ALA A 89 -14.12 -19.72 -1.01
C ALA A 89 -13.78 -20.08 0.45
N ARG A 90 -13.49 -19.10 1.32
CA ARG A 90 -12.93 -19.34 2.68
C ARG A 90 -13.80 -18.83 3.82
N THR A 91 -15.05 -18.42 3.54
CA THR A 91 -15.95 -17.87 4.56
C THR A 91 -16.50 -18.95 5.50
N ALA A 92 -15.69 -19.33 6.50
CA ALA A 92 -16.16 -19.89 7.76
C ALA A 92 -15.47 -19.13 8.91
N ALA A 93 -16.28 -18.31 9.61
CA ALA A 93 -16.07 -17.69 10.93
C ALA A 93 -14.80 -16.82 11.15
N HIS A 94 -14.92 -15.50 11.02
CA HIS A 94 -14.47 -14.50 12.02
C HIS A 94 -14.97 -13.08 11.65
N PRO A 95 -15.21 -12.19 12.64
CA PRO A 95 -16.07 -11.02 12.48
C PRO A 95 -15.33 -9.82 11.87
N PHE A 96 -15.48 -9.62 10.56
CA PHE A 96 -15.32 -8.31 9.92
C PHE A 96 -16.50 -8.02 8.98
N THR A 97 -17.69 -8.48 9.36
CA THR A 97 -18.94 -8.27 8.63
C THR A 97 -19.53 -6.90 8.95
N THR A 98 -18.87 -5.84 8.52
CA THR A 98 -19.44 -4.54 8.10
C THR A 98 -18.27 -3.65 7.74
N ILE A 99 -17.78 -3.77 6.51
CA ILE A 99 -16.96 -2.70 5.94
C ILE A 99 -17.87 -1.95 4.97
N GLU A 100 -17.79 -0.62 5.03
CA GLU A 100 -18.50 0.30 4.13
C GLU A 100 -18.43 -0.20 2.68
N PRO A 101 -19.44 0.06 1.83
CA PRO A 101 -19.61 -0.58 0.51
C PRO A 101 -18.41 -0.48 -0.45
N ASN A 102 -17.39 0.30 -0.11
CA ASN A 102 -16.19 0.55 -0.90
C ASN A 102 -14.95 -0.21 -0.41
N PHE A 103 -15.04 -1.08 0.60
CA PHE A 103 -13.88 -1.86 1.09
C PHE A 103 -14.05 -3.36 0.93
N GLY A 104 -12.94 -4.03 0.65
CA GLY A 104 -12.78 -5.48 0.63
C GLY A 104 -11.47 -5.91 1.28
N THR A 105 -11.28 -7.21 1.45
CA THR A 105 -10.05 -7.85 1.92
C THR A 105 -9.33 -8.53 0.76
N ALA A 106 -8.21 -8.03 0.26
CA ALA A 106 -7.39 -8.81 -0.67
C ALA A 106 -6.32 -9.60 0.09
N TYR A 107 -5.55 -10.42 -0.62
CA TYR A 107 -4.38 -11.09 -0.06
C TYR A 107 -3.15 -10.77 -0.89
N PHE A 108 -2.03 -10.57 -0.21
CA PHE A 108 -0.72 -10.46 -0.83
C PHE A 108 0.20 -11.55 -0.25
N SER A 109 1.30 -11.82 -0.94
CA SER A 109 2.24 -12.88 -0.58
C SER A 109 3.44 -12.33 0.20
N VAL A 110 3.81 -13.03 1.27
CA VAL A 110 5.05 -12.79 2.02
C VAL A 110 5.86 -14.08 2.17
N PRO A 111 7.19 -14.00 2.25
CA PRO A 111 8.01 -15.16 2.58
C PRO A 111 7.54 -15.82 3.88
N CYS A 112 7.25 -17.12 3.83
CA CYS A 112 6.90 -17.86 5.04
C CYS A 112 8.18 -18.15 5.84
N PRO A 113 8.21 -17.89 7.17
CA PRO A 113 9.28 -18.40 8.03
C PRO A 113 9.45 -19.92 7.94
N CYS A 114 8.39 -20.61 7.50
CA CYS A 114 8.32 -22.05 7.33
C CYS A 114 8.91 -22.61 6.04
N ALA A 115 9.29 -21.78 5.07
CA ALA A 115 9.77 -22.25 3.77
C ALA A 115 11.03 -23.15 3.86
N LYS A 116 11.77 -23.08 4.97
CA LYS A 116 12.96 -23.90 5.25
C LYS A 116 12.70 -25.05 6.24
N MET A 117 11.46 -25.29 6.61
CA MET A 117 11.03 -26.36 7.52
C MET A 117 10.21 -27.39 6.73
N ASP A 118 10.04 -28.60 7.28
CA ASP A 118 9.26 -29.71 6.67
C ASP A 118 7.73 -29.43 6.61
N HIS A 119 7.32 -28.24 6.15
CA HIS A 119 5.95 -27.86 5.80
C HIS A 119 4.90 -28.01 6.92
N ARG A 120 5.29 -27.88 8.18
CA ARG A 120 4.36 -27.96 9.34
C ARG A 120 3.59 -26.66 9.60
N CYS A 121 3.44 -25.75 8.64
CA CYS A 121 2.83 -24.43 8.88
C CYS A 121 1.34 -24.43 8.55
N GLU A 122 0.52 -24.04 9.52
CA GLU A 122 -0.94 -23.92 9.43
C GLU A 122 -1.35 -22.46 9.28
N ALA A 123 -0.73 -21.75 8.32
CA ALA A 123 -1.00 -20.34 8.10
C ALA A 123 -2.51 -20.07 7.96
N ALA A 124 -3.05 -19.11 8.72
CA ALA A 124 -4.49 -18.83 8.78
C ALA A 124 -5.16 -18.61 7.41
N TYR A 125 -4.42 -18.02 6.46
CA TYR A 125 -4.89 -17.77 5.10
C TYR A 125 -4.12 -18.61 4.06
N GLY A 126 -3.48 -19.69 4.50
CA GLY A 126 -2.75 -20.61 3.64
C GLY A 126 -1.59 -19.98 2.86
N HIS A 127 -1.24 -20.63 1.75
CA HIS A 127 -0.11 -20.28 0.91
C HIS A 127 -0.53 -20.14 -0.56
N ASN A 128 0.20 -19.33 -1.31
CA ASN A 128 0.09 -19.27 -2.77
C ASN A 128 0.73 -20.50 -3.43
N TYR A 129 0.74 -20.54 -4.76
CA TYR A 129 1.32 -21.66 -5.52
C TYR A 129 2.84 -21.80 -5.36
N LYS A 130 3.54 -20.73 -4.95
CA LYS A 130 4.97 -20.74 -4.65
C LYS A 130 5.31 -21.13 -3.21
N GLY A 131 4.31 -21.44 -2.38
CA GLY A 131 4.51 -21.72 -0.95
C GLY A 131 4.71 -20.47 -0.09
N GLU A 132 4.49 -19.28 -0.64
CA GLU A 132 4.52 -18.02 0.11
C GLU A 132 3.23 -17.83 0.88
N ARG A 133 3.33 -17.26 2.08
CA ARG A 133 2.19 -17.07 2.97
C ARG A 133 1.29 -15.97 2.44
N LEU A 134 -0.02 -16.20 2.44
CA LEU A 134 -1.00 -15.16 2.14
C LEU A 134 -1.32 -14.35 3.41
N VAL A 135 -1.30 -13.03 3.29
CA VAL A 135 -1.58 -12.08 4.37
C VAL A 135 -2.69 -11.13 3.91
N PRO A 136 -3.73 -10.90 4.74
CA PRO A 136 -4.85 -10.05 4.35
C PRO A 136 -4.43 -8.58 4.32
N VAL A 137 -4.98 -7.85 3.36
CA VAL A 137 -4.84 -6.40 3.18
C VAL A 137 -6.21 -5.81 2.88
N LEU A 138 -6.47 -4.56 3.30
CA LEU A 138 -7.70 -3.89 2.93
C LEU A 138 -7.55 -3.30 1.52
N LEU A 139 -8.54 -3.54 0.68
CA LEU A 139 -8.67 -2.98 -0.65
C LEU A 139 -9.84 -2.00 -0.66
N LYS A 140 -9.59 -0.74 -1.01
CA LYS A 140 -10.61 0.31 -1.08
C LYS A 140 -10.87 0.67 -2.55
N ASP A 141 -12.09 0.54 -3.03
CA ASP A 141 -12.50 1.10 -4.32
C ASP A 141 -12.78 2.59 -4.13
N VAL A 142 -11.89 3.45 -4.63
CA VAL A 142 -12.11 4.89 -4.62
C VAL A 142 -12.97 5.21 -5.83
N ALA A 143 -14.16 5.75 -5.58
CA ALA A 143 -15.12 6.07 -6.62
C ALA A 143 -14.47 6.84 -7.77
N GLY A 144 -14.85 6.48 -9.01
CA GLY A 144 -14.20 6.95 -10.23
C GLY A 144 -13.99 8.45 -10.25
N LEU A 145 -12.72 8.87 -10.17
CA LEU A 145 -12.32 10.25 -10.34
C LEU A 145 -12.60 10.65 -11.80
N VAL A 146 -13.15 11.83 -12.00
CA VAL A 146 -13.40 12.46 -13.31
C VAL A 146 -12.60 13.75 -13.35
N PRO A 147 -12.07 14.19 -14.50
CA PRO A 147 -11.31 15.43 -14.60
C PRO A 147 -12.02 16.66 -14.00
N GLY A 148 -11.25 17.53 -13.33
CA GLY A 148 -11.76 18.74 -12.67
C GLY A 148 -12.27 18.51 -11.24
N ALA A 149 -11.87 17.42 -10.59
CA ALA A 149 -12.26 17.11 -9.21
C ALA A 149 -11.68 18.13 -8.21
N ALA A 150 -10.47 18.65 -8.46
CA ALA A 150 -9.80 19.66 -7.64
C ALA A 150 -10.45 21.06 -7.72
N ASP A 151 -11.09 21.42 -8.84
CA ASP A 151 -11.66 22.76 -9.08
C ASP A 151 -12.92 23.09 -8.25
N GLY A 152 -13.28 22.26 -7.26
CA GLY A 152 -14.35 22.54 -6.31
C GLY A 152 -15.78 22.50 -6.87
N LYS A 153 -15.97 22.04 -8.12
CA LYS A 153 -17.29 21.88 -8.76
C LYS A 153 -18.07 20.65 -8.24
N GLY A 154 -18.23 20.53 -6.92
CA GLY A 154 -19.03 19.47 -6.27
C GLY A 154 -18.21 18.31 -5.69
N ARG A 155 -18.75 17.08 -5.77
CA ARG A 155 -18.35 15.86 -5.02
C ARG A 155 -16.85 15.47 -5.07
N GLY A 156 -16.04 16.11 -5.93
CA GLY A 156 -14.58 15.91 -6.08
C GLY A 156 -13.78 15.94 -4.78
N ASN A 157 -14.00 16.94 -3.92
CA ASN A 157 -13.32 17.01 -2.62
C ASN A 157 -13.66 15.83 -1.68
N ARG A 158 -14.86 15.25 -1.79
CA ARG A 158 -15.21 14.05 -1.00
C ARG A 158 -14.44 12.83 -1.50
N PHE A 159 -14.23 12.71 -2.81
CA PHE A 159 -13.47 11.60 -3.41
C PHE A 159 -11.97 11.69 -3.13
N LEU A 160 -11.37 12.88 -3.16
CA LEU A 160 -9.96 13.03 -2.79
C LEU A 160 -9.72 12.78 -1.30
N ASN A 161 -10.70 13.09 -0.45
CA ASN A 161 -10.66 12.67 0.95
C ASN A 161 -10.70 11.15 1.10
N ASP A 162 -11.32 10.40 0.18
CA ASP A 162 -11.29 8.94 0.23
C ASP A 162 -9.87 8.38 0.01
N LEU A 163 -8.97 9.11 -0.64
CA LEU A 163 -7.55 8.74 -0.78
C LEU A 163 -6.80 8.79 0.55
N LEU A 164 -7.29 9.54 1.55
CA LEU A 164 -6.59 9.74 2.82
C LEU A 164 -6.50 8.47 3.66
N ASP A 165 -7.40 7.52 3.45
CA ASP A 165 -7.37 6.24 4.13
C ASP A 165 -6.38 5.26 3.51
N ALA A 166 -5.97 5.51 2.25
CA ALA A 166 -5.06 4.63 1.53
C ALA A 166 -3.60 4.86 1.94
N ASP A 167 -2.89 3.76 2.14
CA ASP A 167 -1.44 3.75 2.39
C ASP A 167 -0.63 3.75 1.09
N VAL A 168 -1.18 3.11 0.05
CA VAL A 168 -0.66 3.03 -1.31
C VAL A 168 -1.83 3.02 -2.29
N LEU A 169 -1.60 3.45 -3.53
CA LEU A 169 -2.59 3.44 -4.59
C LEU A 169 -2.24 2.42 -5.69
N ILE A 170 -3.24 1.84 -6.32
CA ILE A 170 -3.12 1.21 -7.64
C ILE A 170 -3.96 2.04 -8.60
N HIS A 171 -3.29 2.71 -9.53
CA HIS A 171 -3.92 3.43 -10.61
C HIS A 171 -4.23 2.48 -11.76
N ILE A 172 -5.50 2.09 -11.87
CA ILE A 172 -6.02 1.23 -12.93
C ILE A 172 -6.16 2.07 -14.21
N ILE A 173 -5.35 1.74 -15.21
CA ILE A 173 -5.29 2.42 -16.50
C ILE A 173 -5.75 1.44 -17.58
N ASP A 174 -6.55 1.95 -18.52
CA ASP A 174 -6.96 1.17 -19.68
C ASP A 174 -5.83 1.13 -20.72
N ALA A 175 -5.05 0.06 -20.73
CA ALA A 175 -3.94 -0.10 -21.66
C ALA A 175 -4.41 -0.24 -23.12
N SER A 176 -5.65 -0.67 -23.38
CA SER A 176 -6.12 -0.82 -24.76
C SER A 176 -6.31 0.51 -25.49
N GLY A 177 -6.44 1.63 -24.74
CA GLY A 177 -6.71 2.94 -25.34
C GLY A 177 -8.09 3.03 -26.01
N GLN A 178 -9.02 2.14 -25.63
CA GLN A 178 -10.38 2.10 -26.16
C GLN A 178 -11.37 2.90 -25.32
N THR A 179 -10.92 3.56 -24.25
CA THR A 179 -11.75 4.46 -23.45
C THR A 179 -11.11 5.84 -23.32
N ASP A 180 -11.90 6.89 -23.44
CA ASP A 180 -11.48 8.29 -23.30
C ASP A 180 -11.36 8.72 -21.82
N GLU A 181 -11.09 9.99 -21.52
CA GLU A 181 -10.99 10.51 -20.14
C GLU A 181 -12.28 10.38 -19.31
N ASN A 182 -13.44 10.29 -19.95
CA ASN A 182 -14.75 10.14 -19.30
C ASN A 182 -15.13 8.66 -19.12
N GLY A 183 -14.37 7.74 -19.73
CA GLY A 183 -14.66 6.31 -19.76
C GLY A 183 -15.64 5.91 -20.86
N GLU A 184 -15.84 6.77 -21.86
CA GLU A 184 -16.62 6.49 -23.06
C GLU A 184 -15.76 5.76 -24.09
N GLU A 185 -16.38 4.92 -24.93
CA GLU A 185 -15.67 4.18 -25.97
C GLU A 185 -15.06 5.11 -27.00
N THR A 186 -13.79 4.90 -27.33
CA THR A 186 -13.05 5.68 -28.30
C THR A 186 -12.00 4.83 -29.00
N THR A 187 -11.34 5.38 -30.01
CA THR A 187 -10.25 4.70 -30.72
C THR A 187 -8.98 5.53 -30.67
N GLY A 188 -7.86 4.88 -30.36
CA GLY A 188 -6.54 5.52 -30.36
C GLY A 188 -6.31 6.53 -29.23
N TYR A 189 -7.00 6.38 -28.09
CA TYR A 189 -6.70 7.19 -26.91
C TYR A 189 -5.31 6.87 -26.38
N ASP A 190 -4.58 7.90 -25.96
CA ASP A 190 -3.26 7.79 -25.37
C ASP A 190 -3.37 7.67 -23.85
N PRO A 191 -3.17 6.48 -23.24
CA PRO A 191 -3.41 6.29 -21.82
C PRO A 191 -2.33 6.91 -20.93
N THR A 192 -1.23 7.45 -21.50
CA THR A 192 -0.26 8.25 -20.73
C THR A 192 -0.91 9.52 -20.16
N LYS A 193 -1.98 10.01 -20.79
CA LYS A 193 -2.79 11.14 -20.33
C LYS A 193 -3.49 10.85 -19.03
N ASP A 194 -3.99 9.62 -18.83
CA ASP A 194 -4.64 9.20 -17.59
C ASP A 194 -3.65 9.27 -16.43
N VAL A 195 -2.43 8.77 -16.64
CA VAL A 195 -1.33 8.84 -15.64
C VAL A 195 -1.05 10.28 -15.24
N ARG A 196 -0.84 11.16 -16.22
CA ARG A 196 -0.54 12.58 -15.98
C ARG A 196 -1.69 13.27 -15.26
N TRP A 197 -2.92 13.01 -15.70
CA TRP A 197 -4.12 13.63 -15.15
C TRP A 197 -4.28 13.36 -13.65
N LEU A 198 -4.20 12.10 -13.21
CA LEU A 198 -4.39 11.76 -11.80
C LEU A 198 -3.34 12.43 -10.90
N ASN A 199 -2.07 12.43 -11.34
CA ASN A 199 -0.99 13.06 -10.59
C ASN A 199 -1.20 14.57 -10.46
N ILE A 200 -1.63 15.24 -11.54
CA ILE A 200 -1.96 16.67 -11.52
C ILE A 200 -3.14 16.96 -10.59
N GLU A 201 -4.19 16.14 -10.58
CA GLU A 201 -5.36 16.35 -9.69
C GLU A 201 -4.99 16.25 -8.21
N ILE A 202 -4.25 15.22 -7.81
CA ILE A 202 -3.81 15.05 -6.41
C ILE A 202 -2.90 16.21 -6.01
N HIS A 203 -1.98 16.60 -6.90
CA HIS A 203 -1.09 17.74 -6.65
C HIS A 203 -1.86 19.04 -6.47
N ARG A 204 -2.73 19.38 -7.42
CA ARG A 204 -3.52 20.62 -7.40
C ARG A 204 -4.40 20.69 -6.16
N TRP A 205 -5.03 19.59 -5.77
CA TRP A 205 -5.83 19.55 -4.55
C TRP A 205 -5.05 19.99 -3.31
N ILE A 206 -3.80 19.53 -3.16
CA ILE A 206 -2.95 19.90 -2.02
C ILE A 206 -2.45 21.34 -2.18
N TYR A 207 -1.95 21.67 -3.37
CA TYR A 207 -1.43 22.99 -3.69
C TYR A 207 -2.47 24.09 -3.46
N ASP A 208 -3.67 23.95 -4.03
CA ASP A 208 -4.74 24.93 -3.91
C ASP A 208 -5.22 25.05 -2.45
N ASN A 209 -5.28 23.95 -1.69
CA ASN A 209 -5.60 23.99 -0.27
C ASN A 209 -4.57 24.79 0.56
N ILE A 210 -3.28 24.67 0.23
CA ILE A 210 -2.22 25.46 0.86
C ILE A 210 -2.33 26.92 0.42
N MET A 211 -2.51 27.17 -0.88
CA MET A 211 -2.58 28.52 -1.43
C MET A 211 -3.76 29.33 -0.89
N ASN A 212 -4.91 28.69 -0.66
CA ASN A 212 -6.07 29.31 -0.02
C ASN A 212 -5.77 29.85 1.39
N LYS A 213 -4.72 29.36 2.05
CA LYS A 213 -4.28 29.81 3.38
C LYS A 213 -2.92 30.50 3.36
N TRP A 214 -2.38 30.82 2.19
CA TRP A 214 -1.00 31.30 2.00
C TRP A 214 -0.70 32.56 2.80
N GLU A 215 -1.60 33.55 2.81
CA GLU A 215 -1.38 34.79 3.58
C GLU A 215 -1.20 34.55 5.09
N SER A 216 -1.87 33.52 5.64
CA SER A 216 -1.72 33.13 7.04
C SER A 216 -0.42 32.38 7.28
N ILE A 217 0.02 31.58 6.29
CA ILE A 217 1.25 30.80 6.31
C ILE A 217 2.46 31.74 6.23
N VAL A 218 2.46 32.73 5.34
CA VAL A 218 3.56 33.73 5.25
C VAL A 218 3.73 34.47 6.57
N LYS A 219 2.63 34.81 7.27
CA LYS A 219 2.68 35.44 8.60
C LYS A 219 3.15 34.50 9.71
N ARG A 220 2.97 33.18 9.55
CA ARG A 220 3.34 32.15 10.54
C ARG A 220 3.84 30.90 9.81
N PRO A 221 5.10 30.89 9.35
CA PRO A 221 5.62 29.86 8.42
C PRO A 221 5.46 28.41 8.90
N LEU A 222 5.54 28.17 10.21
CA LEU A 222 5.36 26.83 10.80
C LEU A 222 3.98 26.21 10.53
N LYS A 223 2.95 27.02 10.24
CA LYS A 223 1.63 26.52 9.83
C LYS A 223 1.67 25.67 8.57
N LEU A 224 2.68 25.84 7.71
CA LEU A 224 2.83 25.03 6.51
C LEU A 224 2.99 23.53 6.87
N LEU A 225 3.71 23.23 7.94
CA LEU A 225 3.88 21.85 8.41
C LEU A 225 2.53 21.26 8.85
N ASP A 226 1.73 22.06 9.57
CA ASP A 226 0.41 21.65 10.05
C ASP A 226 -0.55 21.35 8.89
N MET A 227 -0.42 22.02 7.74
CA MET A 227 -1.26 21.76 6.56
C MET A 227 -1.13 20.32 6.06
N PHE A 228 0.07 19.75 6.11
CA PHE A 228 0.32 18.39 5.64
C PHE A 228 -0.21 17.32 6.61
N THR A 229 -0.35 17.64 7.90
CA THR A 229 -0.95 16.71 8.88
C THR A 229 -2.41 16.37 8.58
N GLY A 230 -3.13 17.31 7.93
CA GLY A 230 -4.52 17.10 7.47
C GLY A 230 -4.67 15.98 6.44
N TYR A 231 -3.57 15.50 5.85
CA TYR A 231 -3.54 14.39 4.91
C TYR A 231 -3.12 13.06 5.54
N HIS A 232 -3.24 12.94 6.87
CA HIS A 232 -2.77 11.80 7.66
C HIS A 232 -1.27 11.50 7.50
N ALA A 233 -0.47 12.51 7.15
CA ALA A 233 0.97 12.37 7.06
C ALA A 233 1.62 12.41 8.44
N SER A 234 2.54 11.48 8.68
CA SER A 234 3.35 11.46 9.90
C SER A 234 4.41 12.57 9.86
N ARG A 235 4.97 12.93 11.02
CA ARG A 235 6.07 13.91 11.10
C ARG A 235 7.28 13.50 10.24
N SER A 236 7.62 12.21 10.21
CA SER A 236 8.71 11.71 9.36
C SER A 236 8.38 11.85 7.87
N THR A 237 7.15 11.55 7.46
CA THR A 237 6.68 11.77 6.07
C THR A 237 6.82 13.24 5.66
N ILE A 238 6.39 14.16 6.53
CA ILE A 238 6.49 15.60 6.27
C ILE A 238 7.97 16.00 6.17
N GLN A 239 8.81 15.59 7.12
CA GLN A 239 10.24 15.91 7.09
C GLN A 239 10.92 15.36 5.83
N SER A 240 10.61 14.13 5.41
CA SER A 240 11.15 13.54 4.19
C SER A 240 10.75 14.33 2.95
N ALA A 241 9.50 14.79 2.84
CA ALA A 241 9.03 15.60 1.72
C ALA A 241 9.74 16.96 1.65
N PHE A 242 9.93 17.63 2.79
CA PHE A 242 10.67 18.89 2.84
C PHE A 242 12.15 18.70 2.48
N THR A 243 12.77 17.64 3.00
CA THR A 243 14.17 17.32 2.70
C THR A 243 14.36 17.00 1.22
N ALA A 244 13.48 16.18 0.63
CA ALA A 244 13.50 15.87 -0.80
C ALA A 244 13.27 17.12 -1.69
N ALA A 245 12.49 18.08 -1.20
CA ALA A 245 12.30 19.36 -1.87
C ALA A 245 13.50 20.33 -1.71
N GLY A 246 14.52 19.96 -0.92
CA GLY A 246 15.68 20.81 -0.62
C GLY A 246 15.40 21.90 0.43
N ILE A 247 14.41 21.69 1.30
CA ILE A 247 13.94 22.69 2.27
C ILE A 247 14.32 22.25 3.68
N ASP A 248 15.16 23.05 4.36
CA ASP A 248 15.45 22.86 5.79
C ASP A 248 14.31 23.44 6.63
N THR A 249 13.58 22.56 7.31
CA THR A 249 12.45 22.92 8.17
C THR A 249 12.85 23.85 9.32
N ARG A 250 14.11 23.82 9.77
CA ARG A 250 14.62 24.70 10.84
C ARG A 250 14.77 26.14 10.39
N LYS A 251 15.03 26.37 9.11
CA LYS A 251 15.19 27.70 8.49
C LYS A 251 13.91 28.18 7.80
N LEU A 252 12.81 27.44 7.95
CA LEU A 252 11.56 27.72 7.23
C LEU A 252 11.05 29.16 7.46
N VAL A 253 11.18 29.67 8.69
CA VAL A 253 10.74 31.03 9.04
C VAL A 253 11.52 32.10 8.26
N GLU A 254 12.80 31.85 8.00
CA GLU A 254 13.69 32.76 7.27
C GLU A 254 13.50 32.63 5.76
N THR A 255 13.36 31.39 5.26
CA THR A 255 13.34 31.12 3.81
C THR A 255 11.98 31.33 3.15
N LEU A 256 10.88 31.01 3.84
CA LEU A 256 9.54 30.95 3.23
C LEU A 256 9.10 32.29 2.61
N PRO A 257 9.32 33.46 3.23
CA PRO A 257 8.95 34.75 2.63
C PRO A 257 9.62 35.03 1.28
N GLY A 258 10.78 34.38 1.00
CA GLY A 258 11.53 34.53 -0.24
C GLY A 258 11.26 33.44 -1.28
N TRP A 259 10.33 32.53 -1.05
CA TRP A 259 10.02 31.45 -2.00
C TRP A 259 9.44 32.00 -3.30
N ASP A 260 9.92 31.46 -4.42
CA ASP A 260 9.39 31.74 -5.75
C ASP A 260 8.17 30.85 -6.07
N SER A 261 7.65 30.97 -7.30
CA SER A 261 6.49 30.20 -7.77
C SER A 261 6.75 28.70 -7.94
N LYS A 262 7.99 28.21 -7.77
CA LYS A 262 8.38 26.81 -8.02
C LYS A 262 8.62 26.03 -6.73
N VAL A 263 9.06 26.68 -5.66
CA VAL A 263 9.39 25.99 -4.40
C VAL A 263 8.19 25.23 -3.82
N LEU A 264 7.02 25.89 -3.70
CA LEU A 264 5.83 25.24 -3.15
C LEU A 264 5.32 24.11 -4.05
N PRO A 265 5.18 24.28 -5.39
CA PRO A 265 4.85 23.16 -6.27
C PRO A 265 5.81 21.98 -6.16
N LYS A 266 7.13 22.21 -6.09
CA LYS A 266 8.12 21.13 -5.90
C LYS A 266 7.90 20.40 -4.57
N LEU A 267 7.68 21.14 -3.47
CA LEU A 267 7.37 20.55 -2.17
C LEU A 267 6.11 19.68 -2.22
N VAL A 268 5.05 20.15 -2.89
CA VAL A 268 3.80 19.38 -3.03
C VAL A 268 4.04 18.13 -3.89
N THR A 269 4.85 18.20 -4.94
CA THR A 269 5.24 17.02 -5.74
C THR A 269 5.92 15.96 -4.88
N GLU A 270 6.96 16.33 -4.13
CA GLU A 270 7.66 15.39 -3.23
C GLU A 270 6.74 14.84 -2.14
N PHE A 271 5.87 15.69 -1.59
CA PHE A 271 4.88 15.25 -0.63
C PHE A 271 3.93 14.21 -1.23
N THR A 272 3.38 14.45 -2.42
CA THR A 272 2.48 13.50 -3.08
C THR A 272 3.16 12.17 -3.38
N ARG A 273 4.41 12.19 -3.84
CA ARG A 273 5.19 10.98 -4.15
C ARG A 273 5.39 10.10 -2.91
N ILE A 274 5.75 10.72 -1.78
CA ILE A 274 6.03 9.99 -0.53
C ILE A 274 4.72 9.57 0.15
N ARG A 275 3.68 10.42 0.13
CA ARG A 275 2.42 10.16 0.83
C ARG A 275 1.52 9.18 0.06
N PHE A 276 1.48 9.27 -1.26
CA PHE A 276 0.62 8.48 -2.13
C PHE A 276 1.46 7.69 -3.15
N PRO A 277 2.36 6.79 -2.69
CA PRO A 277 3.05 5.91 -3.62
C PRO A 277 2.03 5.13 -4.43
N MET A 278 2.31 4.92 -5.72
CA MET A 278 1.33 4.30 -6.62
C MET A 278 1.95 3.29 -7.58
N VAL A 279 1.19 2.24 -7.87
CA VAL A 279 1.45 1.32 -8.98
C VAL A 279 0.55 1.70 -10.16
N LEU A 280 1.11 1.79 -11.35
CA LEU A 280 0.37 1.91 -12.60
C LEU A 280 -0.06 0.51 -13.05
N GLY A 281 -1.29 0.13 -12.72
CA GLY A 281 -1.91 -1.12 -13.14
C GLY A 281 -2.45 -0.99 -14.57
N LEU A 282 -1.69 -1.48 -15.55
CA LEU A 282 -1.99 -1.36 -16.97
C LEU A 282 -2.95 -2.50 -17.36
N ASN A 283 -4.24 -2.26 -17.10
CA ASN A 283 -5.30 -3.24 -17.26
C ASN A 283 -5.73 -3.40 -18.72
N LYS A 284 -6.45 -4.50 -19.03
CA LYS A 284 -6.82 -4.90 -20.40
C LYS A 284 -5.59 -5.17 -21.28
N SER A 285 -4.51 -5.68 -20.68
CA SER A 285 -3.29 -6.05 -21.39
C SER A 285 -3.45 -7.21 -22.36
N ASP A 286 -4.60 -7.89 -22.34
CA ASP A 286 -5.04 -8.93 -23.28
C ASP A 286 -5.47 -8.40 -24.64
N GLN A 287 -5.66 -7.09 -24.79
CA GLN A 287 -6.13 -6.46 -26.02
C GLN A 287 -5.00 -6.19 -27.03
N PRO A 288 -5.26 -6.25 -28.35
CA PRO A 288 -4.23 -6.12 -29.38
C PRO A 288 -3.43 -4.81 -29.32
N GLU A 289 -4.08 -3.68 -29.04
CA GLU A 289 -3.46 -2.36 -28.99
C GLU A 289 -2.65 -2.10 -27.71
N ALA A 290 -2.80 -2.97 -26.70
CA ALA A 290 -2.24 -2.72 -25.38
C ALA A 290 -0.70 -2.69 -25.37
N ASP A 291 -0.03 -3.48 -26.23
CA ASP A 291 1.43 -3.57 -26.22
C ASP A 291 2.13 -2.25 -26.49
N ASN A 292 1.68 -1.56 -27.55
CA ASN A 292 2.23 -0.27 -27.93
C ASN A 292 1.99 0.77 -26.84
N ASN A 293 0.83 0.74 -26.18
CA ASN A 293 0.49 1.68 -25.12
C ASN A 293 1.25 1.37 -23.81
N ILE A 294 1.41 0.09 -23.46
CA ILE A 294 2.23 -0.34 -22.32
C ILE A 294 3.66 0.15 -22.50
N GLN A 295 4.25 -0.08 -23.68
CA GLN A 295 5.59 0.39 -23.99
C GLN A 295 5.69 1.92 -23.88
N ARG A 296 4.76 2.67 -24.49
CA ARG A 296 4.73 4.14 -24.38
C ARG A 296 4.65 4.62 -22.93
N ILE A 297 3.83 3.99 -22.10
CA ILE A 297 3.72 4.34 -20.68
C ILE A 297 5.03 4.04 -19.95
N GLN A 298 5.67 2.90 -20.20
CA GLN A 298 6.93 2.54 -19.58
C GLN A 298 8.08 3.47 -20.02
N GLU A 299 8.09 3.91 -21.29
CA GLU A 299 9.06 4.86 -21.82
C GLU A 299 8.87 6.28 -21.29
N ALA A 300 7.62 6.75 -21.16
CA ALA A 300 7.33 8.04 -20.54
C ALA A 300 7.55 8.01 -19.01
N TYR A 301 7.30 6.82 -18.44
CA TYR A 301 7.23 6.36 -17.06
C TYR A 301 8.41 5.58 -16.45
N PRO A 302 9.70 5.74 -16.79
CA PRO A 302 10.70 4.69 -16.60
C PRO A 302 10.94 4.25 -15.14
N ASN A 303 10.79 5.15 -14.16
CA ASN A 303 10.93 4.82 -12.74
C ASN A 303 9.57 4.58 -12.04
N ALA A 304 8.45 4.68 -12.76
CA ALA A 304 7.15 4.35 -12.20
C ALA A 304 7.00 2.83 -12.05
N ALA A 305 6.43 2.39 -10.93
CA ALA A 305 6.09 0.99 -10.71
C ALA A 305 4.92 0.62 -11.65
N THR A 306 5.19 -0.11 -12.72
CA THR A 306 4.18 -0.53 -13.72
C THR A 306 3.88 -2.03 -13.62
N MET A 307 2.63 -2.41 -13.89
CA MET A 307 2.19 -3.80 -13.91
C MET A 307 1.15 -4.02 -15.01
N PRO A 308 1.54 -4.59 -16.17
CA PRO A 308 0.58 -5.10 -17.17
C PRO A 308 -0.28 -6.19 -16.58
N MET A 309 -1.60 -6.09 -16.72
CA MET A 309 -2.52 -7.05 -16.11
C MET A 309 -3.83 -7.20 -16.88
N SER A 310 -4.51 -8.33 -16.65
CA SER A 310 -5.85 -8.59 -17.17
C SER A 310 -6.78 -9.03 -16.04
N ALA A 311 -7.47 -8.05 -15.44
CA ALA A 311 -8.42 -8.32 -14.36
C ALA A 311 -9.61 -9.17 -14.81
N LEU A 312 -10.04 -9.02 -16.06
CA LEU A 312 -11.14 -9.81 -16.62
C LEU A 312 -10.76 -11.29 -16.74
N SER A 313 -9.56 -11.58 -17.24
CA SER A 313 -9.04 -12.95 -17.33
C SER A 313 -8.96 -13.62 -15.95
N GLU A 314 -8.51 -12.88 -14.94
CA GLU A 314 -8.44 -13.38 -13.57
C GLU A 314 -9.83 -13.72 -13.01
N CYS A 315 -10.81 -12.82 -13.16
CA CYS A 315 -12.19 -13.10 -12.77
C CYS A 315 -12.72 -14.37 -13.46
N LYS A 316 -12.40 -14.54 -14.76
CA LYS A 316 -12.91 -15.67 -15.52
C LYS A 316 -12.33 -17.00 -15.06
N LEU A 317 -11.01 -17.06 -14.85
CA LEU A 317 -10.34 -18.26 -14.34
C LEU A 317 -10.89 -18.66 -12.95
N GLN A 318 -11.13 -17.67 -12.08
CA GLN A 318 -11.71 -17.91 -10.76
C GLN A 318 -13.16 -18.39 -10.81
N GLU A 319 -13.97 -17.84 -11.71
CA GLU A 319 -15.36 -18.28 -11.95
C GLU A 319 -15.37 -19.75 -12.41
N LEU A 320 -14.58 -20.09 -13.43
CA LEU A 320 -14.50 -21.45 -13.97
C LEU A 320 -13.95 -22.45 -12.94
N GLN A 321 -12.97 -22.05 -12.12
CA GLN A 321 -12.51 -22.83 -10.96
C GLN A 321 -13.64 -23.11 -9.98
N LYS A 322 -14.42 -22.09 -9.61
CA LYS A 322 -15.52 -22.21 -8.65
C LYS A 322 -16.63 -23.12 -9.15
N GLU A 323 -16.85 -23.13 -10.45
CA GLU A 323 -17.82 -24.00 -11.12
C GLU A 323 -17.25 -25.39 -11.47
N ASN A 324 -15.99 -25.66 -11.10
CA ASN A 324 -15.31 -26.94 -11.27
C ASN A 324 -15.12 -27.34 -12.74
N PHE A 325 -14.84 -26.36 -13.61
CA PHE A 325 -14.48 -26.57 -15.02
C PHE A 325 -12.96 -26.67 -15.25
N LEU A 326 -12.16 -26.16 -14.32
CA LEU A 326 -10.70 -26.20 -14.37
C LEU A 326 -10.11 -26.24 -12.96
N HIS A 327 -8.83 -26.59 -12.86
CA HIS A 327 -7.98 -26.38 -11.69
C HIS A 327 -7.05 -25.19 -11.94
N TYR A 328 -7.18 -24.15 -11.14
CA TYR A 328 -6.44 -22.90 -11.17
C TYR A 328 -6.30 -22.36 -9.75
N ARG A 329 -5.09 -21.97 -9.37
CA ARG A 329 -4.86 -21.21 -8.15
C ARG A 329 -4.61 -19.75 -8.51
N TYR A 330 -5.10 -18.86 -7.66
CA TYR A 330 -4.96 -17.42 -7.81
C TYR A 330 -3.51 -16.99 -8.14
N GLY A 331 -3.34 -16.30 -9.27
CA GLY A 331 -2.06 -15.76 -9.74
C GLY A 331 -1.10 -16.79 -10.33
N GLU A 332 -1.51 -18.05 -10.48
CA GLU A 332 -0.71 -19.13 -11.07
C GLU A 332 -0.49 -18.90 -12.59
N PRO A 333 0.67 -19.28 -13.16
CA PRO A 333 0.95 -19.11 -14.59
C PRO A 333 0.15 -20.04 -15.51
N SER A 334 -0.63 -20.98 -14.96
CA SER A 334 -1.28 -22.04 -15.72
C SER A 334 -2.52 -22.56 -15.01
N PHE A 335 -3.38 -23.24 -15.76
CA PHE A 335 -4.54 -23.98 -15.27
C PHE A 335 -4.59 -25.37 -15.92
N LEU A 336 -5.31 -26.31 -15.30
CA LEU A 336 -5.53 -27.66 -15.83
C LEU A 336 -7.01 -27.87 -16.13
N THR A 337 -7.31 -28.43 -17.29
CA THR A 337 -8.68 -28.74 -17.73
C THR A 337 -8.90 -30.25 -17.95
N ASP A 338 -7.83 -31.04 -17.91
CA ASP A 338 -7.85 -32.49 -18.15
C ASP A 338 -7.79 -33.24 -16.82
N ASP A 339 -8.95 -33.42 -16.20
CA ASP A 339 -9.14 -34.15 -14.96
C ASP A 339 -10.55 -34.75 -14.94
N GLU A 340 -10.67 -36.02 -14.55
CA GLU A 340 -11.92 -36.79 -14.55
C GLU A 340 -13.02 -36.21 -13.63
N TYR A 341 -12.64 -35.39 -12.65
CA TYR A 341 -13.54 -34.73 -11.71
C TYR A 341 -14.04 -33.37 -12.22
N LEU A 342 -13.54 -32.88 -13.35
CA LEU A 342 -13.95 -31.59 -13.92
C LEU A 342 -15.17 -31.71 -14.82
N ARG A 343 -15.94 -30.63 -14.89
CA ARG A 343 -17.06 -30.49 -15.82
C ARG A 343 -16.55 -30.29 -17.25
N PRO A 344 -17.25 -30.83 -18.27
CA PRO A 344 -16.86 -30.63 -19.65
C PRO A 344 -17.02 -29.17 -20.07
N LEU A 345 -16.02 -28.63 -20.76
CA LEU A 345 -16.02 -27.28 -21.30
C LEU A 345 -16.88 -27.17 -22.57
N SER A 346 -17.58 -26.05 -22.75
CA SER A 346 -18.19 -25.72 -24.05
C SER A 346 -17.14 -25.20 -25.04
N SER A 347 -17.45 -25.21 -26.34
CA SER A 347 -16.55 -24.65 -27.37
C SER A 347 -16.19 -23.19 -27.09
N THR A 348 -17.15 -22.39 -26.63
CA THR A 348 -16.94 -20.98 -26.27
C THR A 348 -15.99 -20.81 -25.09
N MET A 349 -16.07 -21.70 -24.08
CA MET A 349 -15.15 -21.66 -22.93
C MET A 349 -13.74 -22.06 -23.35
N VAL A 350 -13.60 -23.05 -24.24
CA VAL A 350 -12.29 -23.45 -24.78
C VAL A 350 -11.64 -22.28 -25.53
N GLU A 351 -12.36 -21.62 -26.43
CA GLU A 351 -11.85 -20.44 -27.16
C GLU A 351 -11.42 -19.31 -26.22
N GLU A 352 -12.19 -19.08 -25.15
CA GLU A 352 -11.87 -18.06 -24.15
C GLU A 352 -10.62 -18.42 -23.33
N LEU A 353 -10.49 -19.68 -22.90
CA LEU A 353 -9.31 -20.18 -22.20
C LEU A 353 -8.06 -20.13 -23.08
N ASP A 354 -8.19 -20.48 -24.36
CA ASP A 354 -7.10 -20.35 -25.33
C ASP A 354 -6.65 -18.90 -25.47
N ARG A 355 -7.60 -17.95 -25.50
CA ARG A 355 -7.27 -16.52 -25.54
C ARG A 355 -6.54 -16.08 -24.27
N ILE A 356 -7.00 -16.51 -23.09
CA ILE A 356 -6.34 -16.19 -21.81
C ILE A 356 -4.93 -16.78 -21.76
N GLN A 357 -4.78 -18.05 -22.17
CA GLN A 357 -3.50 -18.74 -22.19
C GLN A 357 -2.50 -18.03 -23.11
N ASN A 358 -2.91 -17.69 -24.33
CA ASN A 358 -2.01 -17.13 -25.34
C ASN A 358 -1.71 -15.63 -25.12
N ASN A 359 -2.73 -14.83 -24.83
CA ASN A 359 -2.58 -13.37 -24.77
C ASN A 359 -2.16 -12.85 -23.39
N VAL A 360 -2.38 -13.64 -22.32
CA VAL A 360 -2.12 -13.22 -20.94
C VAL A 360 -1.06 -14.09 -20.28
N LEU A 361 -1.36 -15.37 -20.04
CA LEU A 361 -0.51 -16.22 -19.20
C LEU A 361 0.85 -16.51 -19.84
N SER A 362 0.87 -16.88 -21.11
CA SER A 362 2.13 -17.18 -21.83
C SER A 362 3.00 -15.94 -22.02
N LYS A 363 2.38 -14.76 -22.05
CA LYS A 363 3.05 -13.48 -22.31
C LYS A 363 3.59 -12.83 -21.05
N PHE A 364 2.78 -12.77 -20.01
CA PHE A 364 3.09 -12.06 -18.76
C PHE A 364 3.43 -12.99 -17.60
N GLY A 365 3.28 -14.30 -17.77
CA GLY A 365 3.52 -15.32 -16.73
C GLY A 365 2.42 -15.40 -15.66
N SER A 366 1.42 -14.53 -15.71
CA SER A 366 0.26 -14.49 -14.81
C SER A 366 -0.75 -13.47 -15.35
N THR A 367 -1.95 -13.42 -14.78
CA THR A 367 -2.88 -12.29 -14.99
C THR A 367 -2.41 -11.00 -14.33
N ASN A 368 -1.42 -11.10 -13.43
CA ASN A 368 -0.78 -10.02 -12.70
C ASN A 368 -1.66 -9.23 -11.72
N VAL A 369 -2.90 -9.64 -11.45
CA VAL A 369 -3.73 -9.03 -10.40
C VAL A 369 -3.07 -9.20 -9.02
N HIS A 370 -2.66 -10.42 -8.68
CA HIS A 370 -1.96 -10.71 -7.42
C HIS A 370 -0.59 -9.99 -7.36
N ASN A 371 0.12 -9.96 -8.48
CA ASN A 371 1.42 -9.30 -8.56
C ASN A 371 1.31 -7.78 -8.41
N ALA A 372 0.22 -7.15 -8.90
CA ALA A 372 -0.05 -5.74 -8.65
C ALA A 372 -0.27 -5.43 -7.17
N LEU A 373 -0.97 -6.31 -6.44
CA LEU A 373 -1.12 -6.19 -4.98
C LEU A 373 0.23 -6.32 -4.27
N ASN A 374 1.04 -7.32 -4.63
CA ASN A 374 2.38 -7.52 -4.06
C ASN A 374 3.28 -6.29 -4.32
N LEU A 375 3.27 -5.76 -5.55
CA LEU A 375 4.04 -4.58 -5.92
C LEU A 375 3.58 -3.35 -5.13
N ALA A 376 2.27 -3.13 -4.99
CA ALA A 376 1.73 -2.02 -4.22
C ALA A 376 2.17 -2.10 -2.75
N VAL A 377 2.07 -3.27 -2.11
CA VAL A 377 2.55 -3.44 -0.73
C VAL A 377 4.06 -3.19 -0.64
N SER A 378 4.84 -3.61 -1.65
CA SER A 378 6.30 -3.42 -1.65
C SER A 378 6.73 -1.95 -1.63
N LEU A 379 5.96 -1.05 -2.26
CA LEU A 379 6.23 0.40 -2.27
C LEU A 379 6.19 1.01 -0.86
N LYS A 380 5.49 0.37 0.08
CA LYS A 380 5.41 0.80 1.47
C LYS A 380 5.38 -0.41 2.41
N SER A 381 6.43 -1.22 2.32
CA SER A 381 6.53 -2.53 2.96
C SER A 381 6.20 -2.51 4.47
N PRO A 382 5.15 -3.23 4.91
CA PRO A 382 4.88 -3.44 6.33
C PRO A 382 5.94 -4.28 7.01
N THR A 383 5.96 -4.21 8.34
CA THR A 383 6.71 -5.15 9.18
C THR A 383 5.79 -6.29 9.59
N PHE A 384 6.29 -7.53 9.53
CA PHE A 384 5.52 -8.70 9.93
C PHE A 384 6.06 -9.28 11.24
N ALA A 385 5.16 -9.71 12.12
CA ALA A 385 5.51 -10.47 13.30
C ALA A 385 4.71 -11.78 13.34
N PHE A 386 5.39 -12.87 13.69
CA PHE A 386 4.85 -14.21 13.85
C PHE A 386 4.94 -14.58 15.33
N PRO A 387 3.97 -14.15 16.16
CA PRO A 387 3.99 -14.41 17.59
C PRO A 387 3.73 -15.89 17.88
N VAL A 388 4.58 -16.49 18.72
CA VAL A 388 4.49 -17.90 19.10
C VAL A 388 4.58 -18.08 20.61
N GLN A 389 3.99 -19.17 21.12
CA GLN A 389 4.14 -19.59 22.52
C GLN A 389 5.51 -20.23 22.76
N ASP A 390 6.05 -20.90 21.75
CA ASP A 390 7.27 -21.68 21.83
C ASP A 390 8.07 -21.58 20.53
N LEU A 391 9.39 -21.37 20.64
CA LEU A 391 10.26 -21.14 19.49
C LEU A 391 10.75 -22.45 18.84
N ASP A 392 10.65 -23.59 19.54
CA ASP A 392 10.96 -24.91 19.00
C ASP A 392 9.80 -25.46 18.20
N THR A 393 8.62 -25.53 18.83
CA THR A 393 7.40 -26.08 18.22
C THR A 393 6.72 -25.09 17.28
N LEU A 394 7.00 -23.79 17.47
CA LEU A 394 6.40 -22.69 16.71
C LEU A 394 4.88 -22.64 16.81
N MET A 395 4.32 -23.18 17.89
CA MET A 395 2.89 -23.08 18.16
C MET A 395 2.47 -21.63 18.33
N SER A 396 1.42 -21.23 17.62
CA SER A 396 0.82 -19.89 17.71
C SER A 396 0.26 -19.60 19.09
N LEU A 397 -0.02 -18.32 19.35
CA LEU A 397 -0.75 -17.91 20.55
C LEU A 397 -2.16 -18.52 20.58
N ASP A 398 -2.63 -18.83 21.78
CA ASP A 398 -3.92 -19.48 21.97
C ASP A 398 -5.06 -18.48 21.70
N HIS A 399 -5.83 -18.74 20.64
CA HIS A 399 -7.02 -17.97 20.31
C HIS A 399 -8.14 -18.43 21.25
N ARG A 400 -8.47 -17.61 22.26
CA ARG A 400 -9.45 -17.94 23.32
C ARG A 400 -10.89 -18.25 22.85
N GLN A 401 -11.16 -18.38 21.55
CA GLN A 401 -12.45 -18.84 21.04
C GLN A 401 -12.50 -20.38 21.04
N LYS A 402 -13.10 -20.94 22.11
CA LYS A 402 -13.67 -22.29 22.24
C LYS A 402 -12.97 -23.43 21.46
N GLY A 403 -11.87 -23.97 22.01
CA GLY A 403 -11.48 -25.36 21.78
C GLY A 403 -10.74 -25.67 20.47
N GLU A 404 -10.33 -24.68 19.69
CA GLU A 404 -9.36 -24.90 18.62
C GLU A 404 -7.96 -25.13 19.18
N VAL A 405 -7.26 -26.14 18.67
CA VAL A 405 -5.84 -26.37 18.99
C VAL A 405 -5.01 -25.26 18.34
N PRO A 406 -4.03 -24.65 19.05
CA PRO A 406 -3.15 -23.66 18.44
C PRO A 406 -2.35 -24.27 17.30
N GLY A 407 -2.55 -23.77 16.09
CA GLY A 407 -1.80 -24.22 14.92
C GLY A 407 -0.35 -23.77 14.94
N VAL A 408 0.49 -24.41 14.15
CA VAL A 408 1.92 -24.04 14.04
C VAL A 408 2.07 -22.86 13.08
N LEU A 409 2.70 -21.77 13.55
CA LEU A 409 2.85 -20.50 12.83
C LEU A 409 1.53 -20.02 12.19
N LYS A 410 0.39 -20.14 12.88
CA LYS A 410 -0.93 -19.77 12.34
C LYS A 410 -1.11 -18.26 12.15
N ASP A 411 -0.45 -17.46 12.98
CA ASP A 411 -0.61 -16.00 13.01
C ASP A 411 0.46 -15.25 12.22
N CYS A 412 0.04 -14.17 11.55
CA CYS A 412 0.93 -13.16 10.97
C CYS A 412 0.33 -11.78 11.26
N ILE A 413 1.02 -10.98 12.06
CA ILE A 413 0.57 -9.65 12.47
C ILE A 413 1.26 -8.61 11.59
N VAL A 414 0.46 -7.79 10.92
CA VAL A 414 0.94 -6.67 10.09
C VAL A 414 1.13 -5.43 10.97
N LEU A 415 2.33 -4.89 10.97
CA LEU A 415 2.79 -3.80 11.82
C LEU A 415 3.37 -2.66 10.98
N ARG A 416 3.35 -1.44 11.53
CA ARG A 416 4.03 -0.29 10.92
C ARG A 416 5.56 -0.48 10.94
N PRO A 417 6.31 0.03 9.95
CA PRO A 417 7.77 0.07 10.00
C PRO A 417 8.27 0.77 11.26
N GLY A 418 9.33 0.23 11.87
CA GLY A 418 9.88 0.77 13.13
C GLY A 418 9.15 0.32 14.39
N THR A 419 8.14 -0.57 14.28
CA THR A 419 7.46 -1.12 15.46
C THR A 419 8.44 -1.94 16.31
N THR A 420 8.49 -1.65 17.60
CA THR A 420 9.36 -2.35 18.56
C THR A 420 8.68 -3.59 19.14
N VAL A 421 9.47 -4.47 19.76
CA VAL A 421 8.95 -5.65 20.48
C VAL A 421 7.95 -5.25 21.58
N GLY A 422 8.21 -4.13 22.28
CA GLY A 422 7.31 -3.58 23.29
C GLY A 422 5.98 -3.12 22.70
N HIS A 423 5.99 -2.49 21.53
CA HIS A 423 4.75 -2.14 20.84
C HIS A 423 4.00 -3.38 20.35
N LEU A 424 4.68 -4.40 19.84
CA LEU A 424 4.04 -5.69 19.53
C LEU A 424 3.36 -6.29 20.76
N HIS A 425 3.99 -6.26 21.94
CA HIS A 425 3.34 -6.69 23.18
C HIS A 425 2.04 -5.92 23.45
N THR A 426 2.06 -4.58 23.30
CA THR A 426 0.85 -3.75 23.41
C THR A 426 -0.23 -4.17 22.41
N VAL A 427 0.13 -4.42 21.14
CA VAL A 427 -0.80 -4.93 20.11
C VAL A 427 -1.42 -6.25 20.54
N LEU A 428 -0.60 -7.21 20.98
CA LEU A 428 -1.04 -8.55 21.35
C LEU A 428 -1.95 -8.53 22.60
N VAL A 429 -1.73 -7.61 23.53
CA VAL A 429 -2.55 -7.51 24.75
C VAL A 429 -3.85 -6.73 24.52
N HIS A 430 -3.76 -5.58 23.84
CA HIS A 430 -4.87 -4.61 23.79
C HIS A 430 -5.66 -4.62 22.49
N ALA A 431 -4.99 -4.82 21.35
CA ALA A 431 -5.64 -4.75 20.04
C ALA A 431 -6.13 -6.12 19.54
N LEU A 432 -5.43 -7.19 19.94
CA LEU A 432 -5.74 -8.57 19.51
C LEU A 432 -6.18 -9.47 20.67
N GLU A 433 -5.96 -9.07 21.91
CA GLU A 433 -6.30 -9.84 23.12
C GLU A 433 -5.73 -11.29 23.15
N LEU A 434 -4.64 -11.52 22.42
CA LEU A 434 -3.94 -12.81 22.33
C LEU A 434 -2.98 -13.05 23.52
N LEU A 435 -2.56 -11.98 24.19
CA LEU A 435 -1.75 -12.04 25.41
C LEU A 435 -2.42 -11.30 26.57
N LYS A 436 -2.00 -11.64 27.79
CA LYS A 436 -2.38 -10.90 29.01
C LYS A 436 -1.15 -10.66 29.86
N GLY A 437 -1.21 -9.64 30.71
CA GLY A 437 -0.15 -9.36 31.68
C GLY A 437 0.90 -8.34 31.21
N THR A 438 1.88 -8.11 32.07
CA THR A 438 2.97 -7.15 31.84
C THR A 438 4.13 -7.83 31.14
N PHE A 439 4.81 -7.11 30.24
CA PHE A 439 6.00 -7.59 29.54
C PHE A 439 7.11 -7.95 30.55
N VAL A 440 7.69 -9.14 30.41
CA VAL A 440 8.83 -9.60 31.22
C VAL A 440 10.08 -9.70 30.34
N ARG A 441 10.01 -10.50 29.28
CA ARG A 441 11.12 -10.79 28.38
C ARG A 441 10.56 -11.22 27.02
N ALA A 442 11.36 -11.06 25.98
CA ALA A 442 11.06 -11.63 24.68
C ALA A 442 12.27 -12.35 24.10
N GLU A 443 12.00 -13.36 23.28
CA GLU A 443 12.98 -14.12 22.55
C GLU A 443 12.52 -14.22 21.10
N ALA A 444 13.46 -14.17 20.16
CA ALA A 444 13.18 -14.35 18.76
C ALA A 444 13.98 -15.52 18.19
N ARG A 445 13.41 -16.14 17.16
CA ARG A 445 14.10 -17.13 16.33
C ARG A 445 14.55 -16.47 15.04
N GLU A 446 15.84 -16.53 14.77
CA GLU A 446 16.46 -15.98 13.57
C GLU A 446 16.28 -16.92 12.36
N ILE A 447 16.58 -16.41 11.16
CA ILE A 447 16.43 -17.12 9.90
C ILE A 447 17.29 -18.41 9.84
N ASN A 448 18.43 -18.44 10.54
CA ASN A 448 19.30 -19.61 10.62
C ASN A 448 18.82 -20.65 11.66
N GLY A 449 17.75 -20.35 12.39
CA GLY A 449 17.18 -21.21 13.43
C GLY A 449 17.68 -20.90 14.85
N ASP A 450 18.68 -20.03 15.01
CA ASP A 450 19.19 -19.63 16.31
C ASP A 450 18.15 -18.83 17.10
N LYS A 451 18.21 -18.95 18.42
CA LYS A 451 17.33 -18.19 19.32
C LYS A 451 18.15 -17.20 20.10
N ARG A 452 17.62 -15.99 20.24
CA ARG A 452 18.22 -14.98 21.11
C ARG A 452 17.20 -14.16 21.84
N VAL A 453 17.66 -13.53 22.92
CA VAL A 453 16.89 -12.53 23.65
C VAL A 453 16.80 -11.27 22.81
N VAL A 454 15.59 -10.70 22.73
CA VAL A 454 15.32 -9.42 22.08
C VAL A 454 14.90 -8.40 23.13
N ARG A 455 15.38 -7.16 22.99
CA ARG A 455 15.04 -6.09 23.93
C ARG A 455 13.66 -5.52 23.64
N LYS A 456 13.05 -4.88 24.64
CA LYS A 456 11.70 -4.30 24.50
C LYS A 456 11.67 -3.14 23.49
N ASP A 457 12.75 -2.37 23.43
CA ASP A 457 12.98 -1.24 22.52
C ASP A 457 13.52 -1.67 21.14
N GLU A 458 13.86 -2.94 20.97
CA GLU A 458 14.37 -3.46 19.70
C GLU A 458 13.29 -3.42 18.62
N VAL A 459 13.65 -2.94 17.43
CA VAL A 459 12.76 -2.87 16.26
C VAL A 459 12.59 -4.27 15.64
N ILE A 460 11.36 -4.60 15.28
CA ILE A 460 11.04 -5.85 14.58
C ILE A 460 11.44 -5.72 13.12
N GLY A 461 12.12 -6.74 12.60
CA GLY A 461 12.56 -6.87 11.23
C GLY A 461 12.69 -8.34 10.82
N PRO A 462 13.19 -8.62 9.60
CA PRO A 462 13.24 -9.98 9.06
C PRO A 462 14.06 -10.98 9.90
N SER A 463 15.05 -10.51 10.67
CA SER A 463 15.92 -11.34 11.49
C SER A 463 15.33 -11.72 12.84
N ASN A 464 14.28 -11.03 13.31
CA ASN A 464 13.71 -11.24 14.65
C ASN A 464 12.18 -11.24 14.62
N ASN A 465 11.54 -11.62 13.50
CA ASN A 465 10.09 -11.55 13.32
C ASN A 465 9.31 -12.75 13.89
N VAL A 466 9.95 -13.89 14.16
CA VAL A 466 9.33 -15.01 14.89
C VAL A 466 9.62 -14.82 16.37
N ILE A 467 8.62 -14.39 17.15
CA ILE A 467 8.82 -13.85 18.49
C ILE A 467 7.97 -14.56 19.53
N LYS A 468 8.60 -14.94 20.64
CA LYS A 468 7.94 -15.35 21.89
C LYS A 468 8.02 -14.22 22.90
N ILE A 469 6.87 -13.79 23.41
CA ILE A 469 6.79 -12.77 24.48
C ILE A 469 6.31 -13.43 25.76
N MET A 470 7.13 -13.33 26.81
CA MET A 470 6.80 -13.80 28.16
C MET A 470 6.18 -12.65 28.96
N THR A 471 5.06 -12.94 29.61
CA THR A 471 4.33 -11.98 30.43
C THR A 471 4.09 -12.52 31.84
N SER A 472 3.95 -11.61 32.80
CA SER A 472 3.51 -11.94 34.16
C SER A 472 2.07 -11.48 34.39
N PRO A 473 1.26 -12.16 35.21
CA PRO A 473 -0.07 -11.71 35.58
C PRO A 473 0.00 -10.27 36.13
N LYS A 474 -0.97 -9.41 35.77
CA LYS A 474 -1.09 -8.09 36.42
C LYS A 474 -1.35 -8.34 37.91
N ALA A 475 -0.49 -7.83 38.79
CA ALA A 475 -0.78 -7.78 40.21
C ALA A 475 -2.09 -7.00 40.37
N SER A 476 -3.14 -7.65 40.87
CA SER A 476 -4.37 -6.97 41.24
C SER A 476 -4.02 -5.97 42.34
N HIS A 477 -4.12 -4.67 42.05
CA HIS A 477 -4.21 -3.69 43.12
C HIS A 477 -5.50 -3.99 43.88
N SER A 478 -5.32 -4.60 45.05
CA SER A 478 -6.33 -4.87 46.08
C SER A 478 -6.94 -3.58 46.61
#